data_AF-A0A432SG70-F1
#
_entry.id   AF-A0A432SG70-F1
#
_cell.length_a   1.000
_cell.length_b   1.000
_cell.length_c   1.000
_cell.angle_alpha   90.00
_cell.angle_beta   90.00
_cell.angle_gamma   90.00
#
_symmetry.space_group_name_H-M   'P 1'
#
loop_
_entity.id
_entity.type
_entity.pdbx_description
1 polymer ?
#
loop_
_entity_poly.entity_id
_entity_poly.type
_entity_poly.pdbx_seq_one_letter_code
_entity_poly.pdbx_strand_id
1 'polypeptide(L)'
;MQKCDGTAYNPIIFETRNDKNLKKILFNNKEEFINYIHKLGLIIEHKDSTINFVYTSTTILTLKTKCFKVDFNDNFVRISPLK
;
A
#
# COMPACT_ATOMS: atom_id res chain seq x y z
N MET A 1 -6.67 -9.65 -12.08
CA MET A 1 -6.83 -9.36 -10.64
C MET A 1 -7.83 -10.36 -10.09
N GLN A 2 -7.48 -11.07 -9.03
CA GLN A 2 -8.39 -12.04 -8.41
C GLN A 2 -9.46 -11.26 -7.62
N LYS A 3 -10.71 -11.73 -7.64
CA LYS A 3 -11.74 -11.15 -6.79
C LYS A 3 -11.38 -11.46 -5.33
N CYS A 4 -11.48 -10.45 -4.49
CA CYS A 4 -11.28 -10.58 -3.05
C CYS A 4 -12.57 -10.22 -2.34
N ASP A 5 -12.89 -10.98 -1.30
CA ASP A 5 -13.99 -10.70 -0.40
C ASP A 5 -13.44 -10.19 0.93
N GLY A 6 -14.20 -9.31 1.59
CA GLY A 6 -13.81 -8.75 2.87
C GLY A 6 -14.49 -7.43 3.17
N THR A 7 -14.27 -6.93 4.39
CA THR A 7 -14.84 -5.65 4.83
C THR A 7 -13.85 -4.51 4.59
N ALA A 8 -14.32 -3.45 3.95
CA ALA A 8 -13.50 -2.27 3.67
C ALA A 8 -13.27 -1.47 4.97
N TYR A 9 -12.02 -1.06 5.22
CA TYR A 9 -11.66 -0.26 6.38
C TYR A 9 -10.65 0.85 6.03
N ASN A 10 -10.56 1.88 6.87
CA ASN A 10 -9.60 2.99 6.82
C ASN A 10 -9.29 3.51 5.40
N PRO A 11 -10.26 4.15 4.71
CA PRO A 11 -10.08 4.59 3.33
C PRO A 11 -9.05 5.72 3.17
N ILE A 12 -8.46 5.82 1.97
CA ILE A 12 -7.87 7.05 1.44
C ILE A 12 -8.73 7.56 0.28
N ILE A 13 -8.85 8.89 0.16
CA ILE A 13 -9.65 9.55 -0.88
C ILE A 13 -8.73 10.48 -1.66
N PHE A 14 -8.74 10.33 -2.98
CA PHE A 14 -8.05 11.24 -3.90
C PHE A 14 -9.10 12.03 -4.68
N GLU A 15 -9.01 13.35 -4.63
CA GLU A 15 -9.83 14.23 -5.46
C GLU A 15 -9.41 14.06 -6.94
N THR A 16 -10.38 13.79 -7.80
CA THR A 16 -10.18 13.56 -9.23
C THR A 16 -11.04 14.52 -10.01
N ARG A 17 -10.41 15.36 -10.85
CA ARG A 17 -11.13 16.26 -11.77
C ARG A 17 -11.66 15.48 -12.98
N ASN A 18 -12.61 14.56 -12.80
CA ASN A 18 -13.17 13.63 -13.79
C ASN A 18 -12.20 12.57 -14.38
N ASP A 19 -10.99 12.42 -13.86
CA ASP A 19 -10.09 11.35 -14.31
C ASP A 19 -10.53 10.02 -13.69
N LYS A 20 -10.92 9.05 -14.52
CA LYS A 20 -11.30 7.69 -14.08
C LYS A 20 -10.14 6.69 -14.16
N ASN A 21 -8.95 7.13 -14.57
CA ASN A 21 -7.79 6.26 -14.71
C ASN A 21 -7.03 6.12 -13.38
N LEU A 22 -7.25 5.01 -12.67
CA LEU A 22 -6.60 4.70 -11.40
C LEU A 22 -5.08 4.84 -11.43
N LYS A 23 -4.44 4.35 -12.51
CA LYS A 23 -2.98 4.37 -12.61
C LYS A 23 -2.45 5.80 -12.62
N LYS A 24 -3.13 6.70 -13.32
CA LYS A 24 -2.76 8.11 -13.40
C LYS A 24 -3.02 8.83 -12.08
N ILE A 25 -4.15 8.54 -11.42
CA ILE A 25 -4.47 9.09 -10.09
C ILE A 25 -3.42 8.68 -9.06
N LEU A 26 -3.06 7.40 -9.01
CA LEU A 26 -2.03 6.88 -8.10
C LEU A 26 -0.66 7.45 -8.42
N PHE A 27 -0.33 7.66 -9.69
CA PHE A 27 0.93 8.29 -10.08
C PHE A 27 1.01 9.75 -9.64
N ASN A 28 -0.07 10.51 -9.82
CA ASN A 28 -0.14 11.91 -9.42
C ASN A 28 -0.14 12.09 -7.89
N ASN A 29 -0.71 11.13 -7.14
CA ASN A 29 -0.76 11.13 -5.67
C ASN A 29 0.19 10.09 -5.06
N LYS A 30 1.32 9.82 -5.72
CA LYS A 30 2.24 8.73 -5.37
C LYS A 30 2.68 8.78 -3.91
N GLU A 31 3.13 9.93 -3.43
CA GLU A 31 3.68 10.06 -2.07
C GLU A 31 2.61 9.80 -1.01
N GLU A 32 1.41 10.35 -1.21
CA GLU A 32 0.29 10.17 -0.30
C GLU A 32 -0.15 8.70 -0.26
N PHE A 33 -0.19 8.04 -1.41
CA PHE A 33 -0.49 6.61 -1.49
C PHE A 33 0.57 5.74 -0.83
N ILE A 34 1.87 6.02 -1.03
CA ILE A 34 2.96 5.29 -0.36
C ILE A 34 2.85 5.46 1.16
N ASN A 35 2.64 6.68 1.65
CA ASN A 35 2.46 6.96 3.07
C ASN A 35 1.25 6.22 3.66
N TYR A 36 0.16 6.16 2.90
CA TYR A 36 -1.02 5.39 3.28
C TYR A 36 -0.72 3.90 3.41
N ILE A 37 -0.06 3.31 2.40
CA ILE A 37 0.36 1.91 2.41
C ILE A 37 1.31 1.61 3.59
N HIS A 38 2.25 2.51 3.89
CA HIS A 38 3.12 2.38 5.07
C HIS A 38 2.32 2.33 6.38
N LYS A 39 1.28 3.17 6.52
CA LYS A 39 0.38 3.16 7.69
C LYS A 39 -0.46 1.90 7.82
N LEU A 40 -0.67 1.14 6.73
CA LEU A 40 -1.35 -0.17 6.79
C LEU A 40 -0.48 -1.25 7.42
N GLY A 41 0.83 -1.00 7.56
CA GLY A 41 1.78 -1.85 8.25
C GLY A 41 2.78 -2.52 7.30
N LEU A 42 4.04 -2.51 7.73
CA LEU A 42 5.15 -3.24 7.10
C LEU A 42 5.60 -4.34 8.04
N ILE A 43 5.98 -5.50 7.50
CA ILE A 43 6.75 -6.48 8.27
C ILE A 43 8.21 -6.06 8.19
N ILE A 44 8.85 -5.90 9.34
CA ILE A 44 10.26 -5.59 9.45
C ILE A 44 10.93 -6.81 10.08
N GLU A 45 11.85 -7.44 9.34
CA GLU A 45 12.70 -8.51 9.87
C GLU A 45 14.14 -8.01 9.94
N HIS A 46 14.77 -8.17 11.10
CA HIS A 46 16.20 -7.91 11.28
C HIS A 46 16.94 -9.24 11.42
N LYS A 47 18.00 -9.42 10.64
CA LYS A 47 18.82 -10.63 10.64
C LYS A 47 20.27 -10.23 10.81
N ASP A 48 20.84 -10.64 11.94
CA ASP A 48 22.26 -10.48 12.24
C ASP A 48 22.96 -11.83 12.12
N SER A 49 24.15 -11.84 11.55
CA SER A 49 24.99 -13.02 11.45
C SER A 49 26.45 -12.64 11.64
N THR A 50 27.19 -13.46 12.38
CA THR A 50 28.65 -13.35 12.50
C THR A 50 29.26 -14.67 12.06
N ILE A 51 29.97 -14.67 10.94
CA ILE A 51 30.64 -15.85 10.38
C ILE A 51 32.11 -15.50 10.19
N ASN A 52 33.02 -16.30 10.77
CA ASN A 52 34.48 -16.08 10.69
C ASN A 52 34.91 -14.65 11.08
N PHE A 53 34.37 -14.13 12.19
CA PHE A 53 34.61 -12.76 12.68
C PHE A 53 34.11 -11.64 11.75
N VAL A 54 33.39 -11.95 10.67
CA VAL A 54 32.72 -10.97 9.83
C VAL A 54 31.28 -10.82 10.28
N TYR A 55 30.90 -9.61 10.70
CA TYR A 55 29.54 -9.26 11.07
C TYR A 55 28.77 -8.77 9.85
N THR A 56 27.57 -9.30 9.66
CA THR A 56 26.60 -8.88 8.65
C THR A 56 25.26 -8.61 9.32
N SER A 57 24.68 -7.45 9.03
CA SER A 57 23.34 -7.08 9.48
C SER A 57 22.46 -6.79 8.28
N THR A 58 21.28 -7.41 8.22
CA THR A 58 20.32 -7.24 7.13
C THR A 58 18.95 -6.90 7.70
N THR A 59 18.37 -5.80 7.23
CA THR A 59 16.97 -5.44 7.52
C THR A 59 16.13 -5.67 6.26
N ILE A 60 15.10 -6.51 6.37
CA ILE A 60 14.16 -6.83 5.31
C ILE A 60 12.83 -6.14 5.60
N LEU A 61 12.39 -5.30 4.67
CA LEU A 61 11.10 -4.62 4.72
C LEU A 61 10.14 -5.31 3.75
N THR A 62 9.10 -5.96 4.28
CA THR A 62 8.11 -6.68 3.46
C THR A 62 6.74 -6.01 3.57
N LEU A 63 6.23 -5.56 2.42
CA LEU A 63 4.85 -5.10 2.31
C LEU A 63 3.92 -6.30 2.11
N LYS A 64 2.94 -6.49 3.00
CA LYS A 64 1.94 -7.54 2.83
C LYS A 64 1.06 -7.24 1.62
N THR A 65 0.87 -8.24 0.76
CA THR A 65 -0.17 -8.18 -0.27
C THR A 65 -1.53 -8.01 0.40
N LYS A 66 -2.26 -6.96 -0.02
CA LYS A 66 -3.59 -6.62 0.49
C LYS A 66 -4.54 -6.45 -0.68
N CYS A 67 -5.78 -6.89 -0.51
CA CYS A 67 -6.84 -6.56 -1.44
C CYS A 67 -7.41 -5.18 -1.11
N PHE A 68 -7.83 -4.44 -2.13
CA PHE A 68 -8.42 -3.12 -1.99
C PHE A 68 -9.75 -3.07 -2.73
N LYS A 69 -10.75 -2.49 -2.09
CA LYS A 69 -11.95 -1.99 -2.75
C LYS A 69 -11.67 -0.59 -3.28
N VAL A 70 -11.97 -0.37 -4.56
CA VAL A 70 -11.79 0.91 -5.23
C VAL A 70 -13.15 1.39 -5.73
N ASP A 71 -13.62 2.49 -5.17
CA ASP A 71 -14.87 3.13 -5.55
C ASP A 71 -14.57 4.42 -6.31
N PHE A 72 -15.10 4.55 -7.52
CA PHE A 72 -15.00 5.76 -8.34
C PHE A 72 -16.28 6.59 -8.22
N ASN A 73 -16.12 7.87 -7.97
CA ASN A 73 -17.15 8.88 -8.15
C ASN A 73 -16.67 9.90 -9.18
N ASP A 74 -17.53 10.81 -9.63
CA ASP A 74 -17.18 11.80 -10.65
C ASP A 74 -16.07 12.76 -10.18
N ASN A 75 -16.02 13.04 -8.87
CA ASN A 75 -15.08 14.00 -8.29
C ASN A 75 -13.97 13.35 -7.44
N PHE A 76 -14.05 12.06 -7.11
CA PHE A 76 -13.05 11.44 -6.25
C PHE A 76 -12.94 9.92 -6.46
N VAL A 77 -11.80 9.39 -6.05
CA VAL A 77 -11.56 7.95 -5.95
C VAL A 77 -11.25 7.57 -4.53
N ARG A 78 -12.02 6.60 -4.01
CA ARG A 78 -11.85 6.06 -2.66
C ARG A 78 -11.21 4.68 -2.73
N ILE A 79 -10.08 4.51 -2.06
CA ILE A 79 -9.35 3.24 -1.99
C ILE A 79 -9.38 2.76 -0.55
N SER A 80 -9.86 1.54 -0.31
CA SER A 80 -9.99 0.96 1.04
C SER A 80 -9.44 -0.46 1.06
N PRO A 81 -8.49 -0.82 1.95
CA PRO A 81 -8.06 -2.19 2.15
C PRO A 81 -9.22 -3.05 2.65
N LEU A 82 -9.14 -4.33 2.31
CA LEU A 82 -10.05 -5.35 2.79
C LEU A 82 -9.43 -6.11 3.97
N LYS A 83 -10.27 -6.42 4.95
CA LYS A 83 -10.02 -7.30 6.09
C LYS A 83 -10.87 -8.55 5.96
#